data_AF-A0A1Y1WZY1-F1
#
_entry.id   AF-A0A1Y1WZY1-F1
#
_cell.length_a   1.000
_cell.length_b   1.000
_cell.length_c   1.000
_cell.angle_alpha   90.00
_cell.angle_beta   90.00
_cell.angle_gamma   90.00
#
_symmetry.space_group_name_H-M   'P 1'
#
loop_
_entity.id
_entity.type
_entity.pdbx_description
1 polymer ?
#
loop_
_entity_poly.entity_id
_entity_poly.type
_entity_poly.pdbx_seq_one_letter_code
_entity_poly.pdbx_strand_id
1 'polypeptide(L)'
;MQDCKNELAALLKEERLSGATLLVLANKQDLAGALTEQEIREALDLDSIQAHHWAILTCSAVTGKKPSDRNGLDCERYSLPHIPFRM
;
A
#
# COMPACT_ATOMS: atom_id res chain seq x y z
N MET A 1 9.50 11.15 -6.65
CA MET A 1 8.55 10.86 -5.56
C MET A 1 7.36 11.81 -5.58
N GLN A 2 7.56 13.11 -5.73
CA GLN A 2 6.46 14.08 -5.82
C GLN A 2 5.48 13.77 -6.97
N ASP A 3 5.98 13.37 -8.14
CA ASP A 3 5.13 12.99 -9.28
C ASP A 3 4.27 11.77 -8.97
N CYS A 4 4.84 10.73 -8.34
CA CYS A 4 4.09 9.54 -7.91
C CYS A 4 2.98 9.89 -6.91
N LYS A 5 3.26 10.77 -5.94
CA LYS A 5 2.25 11.26 -5.00
C LYS A 5 1.12 11.99 -5.73
N ASN A 6 1.45 12.88 -6.66
CA ASN A 6 0.47 13.67 -7.40
C ASN A 6 -0.39 12.78 -8.31
N GLU A 7 0.21 11.81 -9.00
CA GLU A 7 -0.54 10.85 -9.83
C GLU A 7 -1.44 9.96 -8.99
N LEU A 8 -0.95 9.45 -7.86
CA LEU A 8 -1.77 8.66 -6.94
C LEU A 8 -2.98 9.47 -6.44
N ALA A 9 -2.77 10.73 -6.06
CA ALA A 9 -3.84 11.62 -5.62
C ALA A 9 -4.83 11.96 -6.75
N ALA A 10 -4.38 12.03 -8.00
CA ALA A 10 -5.26 12.22 -9.15
C ALA A 10 -6.09 10.97 -9.44
N LEU A 11 -5.46 9.78 -9.41
CA LEU A 11 -6.13 8.50 -9.60
C LEU A 11 -7.21 8.26 -8.55
N LEU A 12 -6.94 8.53 -7.28
CA LEU A 12 -7.92 8.33 -6.20
C LEU A 12 -9.12 9.29 -6.27
N LYS A 13 -9.07 10.36 -7.09
CA LYS A 13 -10.22 11.24 -7.34
C LYS A 13 -11.17 10.71 -8.41
N GLU A 14 -10.78 9.68 -9.15
CA GLU A 14 -11.64 9.03 -10.14
C GLU A 14 -12.81 8.35 -9.44
N GLU A 15 -14.05 8.65 -9.86
CA GLU A 15 -15.27 8.07 -9.25
C GLU A 15 -15.26 6.53 -9.28
N ARG A 16 -14.62 5.95 -10.30
CA ARG A 16 -14.46 4.50 -10.47
C ARG A 16 -13.67 3.83 -9.35
N LEU A 17 -12.85 4.59 -8.64
CA LEU A 17 -12.03 4.11 -7.52
C LEU A 17 -12.62 4.51 -6.17
N SER A 18 -13.72 5.26 -6.13
CA SER A 18 -14.40 5.64 -4.89
C SER A 18 -14.72 4.42 -4.03
N GLY A 19 -14.28 4.44 -2.77
CA GLY A 19 -14.45 3.33 -1.82
C GLY A 19 -13.53 2.12 -2.05
N ALA A 20 -12.67 2.12 -3.08
CA ALA A 20 -11.68 1.06 -3.27
C ALA A 20 -10.61 1.11 -2.16
N THR A 21 -10.07 -0.05 -1.80
CA THR A 21 -8.90 -0.12 -0.91
C THR A 21 -7.62 0.03 -1.72
N LEU A 22 -6.69 0.86 -1.24
CA LEU A 22 -5.37 1.03 -1.83
C LEU A 22 -4.36 0.06 -1.21
N LEU A 23 -3.81 -0.84 -2.02
CA LEU A 23 -2.70 -1.70 -1.60
C LEU A 23 -1.38 -1.20 -2.20
N VAL A 24 -0.44 -0.81 -1.35
CA VAL A 24 0.90 -0.37 -1.76
C VAL A 24 1.88 -1.51 -1.61
N LEU A 25 2.44 -1.98 -2.73
CA LEU A 25 3.48 -3.00 -2.72
C LEU A 25 4.86 -2.35 -2.64
N ALA A 26 5.48 -2.41 -1.46
CA ALA A 26 6.87 -2.04 -1.25
C ALA A 26 7.78 -3.13 -1.83
N ASN A 27 7.92 -3.15 -3.15
CA ASN A 27 8.71 -4.13 -3.88
C ASN A 27 10.22 -3.84 -3.78
N LYS A 28 11.06 -4.84 -4.06
CA LYS A 28 12.54 -4.80 -4.10
C LYS A 28 13.21 -4.57 -2.74
N GLN A 29 12.60 -5.05 -1.65
CA GLN A 29 13.17 -4.94 -0.30
C GLN A 29 14.49 -5.72 -0.11
N ASP A 30 14.88 -6.52 -1.11
CA ASP A 30 16.17 -7.18 -1.21
C ASP A 30 17.34 -6.25 -1.58
N LEU A 31 17.07 -5.05 -2.11
CA LEU A 31 18.10 -4.12 -2.54
C LEU A 31 18.53 -3.16 -1.43
N ALA A 32 19.84 -2.90 -1.34
CA ALA A 32 20.37 -1.84 -0.49
C ALA A 32 19.85 -0.48 -0.99
N GLY A 33 19.21 0.28 -0.09
CA GLY A 33 18.54 1.55 -0.44
C GLY A 33 17.04 1.41 -0.75
N ALA A 34 16.45 0.23 -0.56
CA ALA A 34 15.00 0.10 -0.57
C ALA A 34 14.37 0.93 0.56
N LEU A 35 13.28 1.64 0.24
CA LEU A 35 12.56 2.43 1.22
C LEU A 35 11.82 1.53 2.21
N THR A 36 11.87 1.91 3.47
CA THR A 36 11.07 1.30 4.52
C THR A 36 9.59 1.67 4.34
N GLU A 37 8.73 0.88 4.97
CA GLU A 37 7.29 1.15 5.04
C GLU A 37 6.97 2.57 5.51
N GLN A 38 7.70 3.07 6.51
CA GLN A 38 7.49 4.40 7.07
C GLN A 38 7.87 5.50 6.05
N GLU A 39 9.02 5.35 5.37
CA GLU A 39 9.43 6.27 4.33
C GLU A 39 8.46 6.30 3.15
N ILE A 40 7.88 5.14 2.77
CA ILE A 40 6.86 5.05 1.72
C ILE A 40 5.57 5.75 2.16
N ARG A 41 5.14 5.52 3.41
CA ARG A 41 3.96 6.17 4.00
C ARG A 41 4.08 7.69 3.97
N GLU A 42 5.24 8.22 4.35
CA GLU A 42 5.52 9.65 4.33
C GLU A 42 5.67 10.20 2.90
N ALA A 43 6.39 9.50 2.02
CA ALA A 43 6.63 9.94 0.65
C ALA A 43 5.35 10.02 -0.19
N LEU A 44 4.40 9.11 0.04
CA LEU A 44 3.09 9.10 -0.61
C LEU A 44 2.01 9.86 0.19
N ASP A 45 2.33 10.31 1.40
CA ASP A 45 1.43 11.02 2.30
C ASP A 45 0.11 10.24 2.55
N LEU A 46 0.24 8.95 2.81
CA LEU A 46 -0.91 8.04 2.88
C LEU A 46 -1.87 8.40 4.03
N ASP A 47 -1.38 9.02 5.10
CA ASP A 47 -2.21 9.48 6.21
C ASP A 47 -3.19 10.59 5.83
N SER A 48 -2.89 11.36 4.78
CA SER A 48 -3.81 12.36 4.24
C SER A 48 -4.99 11.73 3.49
N ILE A 49 -4.89 10.45 3.10
CA ILE A 49 -5.92 9.73 2.36
C ILE A 49 -6.97 9.20 3.35
N GLN A 50 -8.02 9.98 3.57
CA GLN A 50 -9.14 9.61 4.45
C GLN A 50 -10.28 8.88 3.73
N ALA A 51 -10.37 9.04 2.41
CA ALA A 51 -11.45 8.47 1.60
C ALA A 51 -11.26 6.98 1.27
N HIS A 52 -10.04 6.45 1.47
CA HIS A 52 -9.69 5.07 1.15
C HIS A 52 -8.92 4.44 2.28
N HIS A 53 -9.23 3.18 2.58
CA HIS A 53 -8.35 2.35 3.39
C HIS A 53 -7.09 2.02 2.60
N TRP A 54 -5.96 1.95 3.29
CA TRP A 54 -4.71 1.56 2.67
C TRP A 54 -3.89 0.61 3.53
N ALA A 55 -3.05 -0.18 2.87
CA ALA A 55 -2.06 -1.05 3.51
C ALA A 55 -0.77 -1.05 2.69
N ILE A 56 0.38 -1.24 3.36
CA ILE A 56 1.68 -1.40 2.70
C ILE A 56 2.17 -2.83 2.93
N LEU A 57 2.46 -3.56 1.86
CA LEU A 57 3.06 -4.89 1.95
C LEU A 57 4.47 -4.89 1.37
N THR A 58 5.41 -5.36 2.17
CA THR A 58 6.80 -5.55 1.75
C THR A 58 6.93 -6.80 0.90
N CYS A 59 7.55 -6.71 -0.28
CA CYS A 59 7.81 -7.87 -1.12
C CYS A 59 9.17 -7.80 -1.83
N SER A 60 9.66 -8.97 -2.25
CA SER A 60 10.85 -9.08 -3.09
C SER A 60 10.54 -10.04 -4.24
N ALA A 61 10.42 -9.47 -5.44
CA ALA A 61 10.14 -10.25 -6.65
C ALA A 61 11.22 -11.29 -6.98
N VAL A 62 12.47 -11.07 -6.51
CA VAL A 62 13.63 -11.93 -6.84
C VAL A 62 13.72 -13.15 -5.93
N THR A 63 13.33 -13.03 -4.66
CA THR A 63 13.41 -14.13 -3.69
C THR A 63 12.12 -14.94 -3.58
N GLY A 64 11.06 -14.55 -4.30
CA GLY A 64 9.74 -15.19 -4.19
C GLY A 64 9.11 -15.04 -2.80
N LYS A 65 9.64 -14.12 -1.97
CA LYS A 65 9.17 -13.91 -0.61
C LYS A 65 7.76 -13.33 -0.66
N LYS A 66 6.79 -14.07 -0.09
CA LYS A 66 5.39 -13.64 -0.04
C LYS A 66 5.29 -12.29 0.66
N PRO A 67 4.45 -11.35 0.16
CA PRO A 67 4.28 -10.08 0.82
C PRO A 67 3.75 -10.31 2.23
N SER A 68 4.47 -9.79 3.22
CA SER A 68 4.15 -9.95 4.64
C SER A 68 3.84 -8.59 5.22
N ASP A 69 2.64 -8.44 5.77
CA ASP A 69 2.25 -7.28 6.57
C ASP A 69 2.92 -7.36 7.96
N ARG A 70 3.26 -6.23 8.58
CA ARG A 70 3.79 -6.21 9.96
C ARG A 70 2.85 -6.86 10.98
N ASN A 71 1.55 -6.97 10.69
CA ASN A 71 0.58 -7.65 11.54
C ASN A 71 0.48 -9.18 11.30
N GLY A 72 1.37 -9.77 10.50
CA GLY A 72 1.37 -11.22 10.23
C GLY A 72 0.21 -11.67 9.34
N LEU A 73 -0.41 -10.76 8.60
CA LEU A 73 -1.45 -11.06 7.63
C LEU A 73 -0.78 -11.48 6.32
N ASP A 74 -0.98 -12.74 5.98
CA ASP A 74 -0.70 -13.31 4.67
C ASP A 74 -1.61 -12.71 3.60
N CYS A 75 -1.07 -12.49 2.40
CA CYS A 75 -1.79 -11.94 1.25
C CYS A 75 -3.14 -12.63 0.95
N GLU A 76 -3.31 -13.87 1.42
CA GLU A 76 -4.48 -14.71 1.21
C GLU A 76 -5.74 -14.17 1.93
N ARG A 77 -5.61 -13.23 2.88
CA ARG A 77 -6.73 -12.52 3.52
C ARG A 77 -7.15 -11.21 2.86
N TYR A 78 -6.37 -10.65 1.93
CA TYR A 78 -6.76 -9.44 1.20
C TYR A 78 -7.80 -9.67 0.10
N SER A 79 -8.20 -10.94 -0.12
CA SER A 79 -9.21 -11.32 -1.13
C SER A 79 -10.64 -11.46 -0.56
N LEU A 80 -10.96 -10.83 0.59
CA LEU A 80 -12.31 -10.87 1.14
C LEU A 80 -12.99 -9.49 1.06
N PRO A 81 -14.28 -9.42 0.66
CA PRO A 81 -15.02 -8.20 0.32
C PRO A 81 -15.29 -7.23 1.48
N HIS A 82 -14.71 -7.45 2.65
CA HIS A 82 -14.89 -6.59 3.81
C HIS A 82 -13.61 -6.59 4.64
N ILE A 83 -12.76 -5.60 4.40
CA ILE A 83 -11.81 -5.15 5.42
C ILE A 83 -12.68 -4.45 6.47
N PRO A 84 -12.87 -5.01 7.68
CA PRO A 84 -13.82 -4.46 8.63
C PRO A 84 -13.35 -3.07 9.07
N PHE A 85 -14.26 -2.09 8.97
CA PHE A 85 -14.18 -0.83 9.72
C PHE A 85 -14.00 -1.19 11.19
N ARG A 86 -12.78 -1.08 11.69
CA ARG A 86 -12.50 -1.23 13.12
C ARG A 86 -12.49 0.18 13.68
N MET A 87 -13.65 0.61 14.20
CA MET A 87 -13.74 1.72 15.16
C MET A 87 -13.00 1.35 16.45
#